data_AF-A0A4P7WVB9-F1
#
_entry.id   AF-A0A4P7WVB9-F1
#
_cell.length_a   1.000
_cell.length_b   1.000
_cell.length_c   1.000
_cell.angle_alpha   90.00
_cell.angle_beta   90.00
_cell.angle_gamma   90.00
#
_symmetry.space_group_name_H-M   'P 1'
#
loop_
_entity.id
_entity.type
_entity.pdbx_description
1 polymer ?
#
loop_
_entity_poly.entity_id
_entity_poly.type
_entity_poly.pdbx_seq_one_letter_code
_entity_poly.pdbx_strand_id
1 'polypeptide(L)'
;MTEKEEIKFNTKDKRKLKNKILGKGIFTFLFLLLSAFSIYYFFKISADNYLILFIVSLIFLGTLTHIIYLFITLKKDLDNNTKIVSTVKIISMKEKRNDGISDYHILLSGNYEYNNYKVFKKDFDRINSGDTIELEYSKYGKWILKIKCNGINIENNANFK
;
A
#
# COMPACT_ATOMS: atom_id res chain seq x y z
N MET A 1 -10.34 21.88 -6.25
CA MET A 1 -11.47 20.99 -6.55
C MET A 1 -10.88 19.74 -7.16
N THR A 2 -11.00 18.58 -6.49
CA THR A 2 -10.50 17.29 -6.99
C THR A 2 -11.59 16.65 -7.81
N GLU A 3 -11.39 16.58 -9.12
CA GLU A 3 -12.30 15.83 -9.99
C GLU A 3 -12.08 14.33 -9.74
N LYS A 4 -13.18 13.59 -9.57
CA LYS A 4 -13.19 12.16 -9.31
C LYS A 4 -14.17 11.51 -10.26
N GLU A 5 -13.67 10.57 -11.05
CA GLU A 5 -14.47 9.79 -11.99
C GLU A 5 -14.42 8.31 -11.61
N GLU A 6 -15.57 7.64 -11.68
CA GLU A 6 -15.66 6.20 -11.49
C GLU A 6 -15.60 5.48 -12.84
N ILE A 7 -14.59 4.63 -13.01
CA ILE A 7 -14.32 3.91 -14.27
C ILE A 7 -14.27 2.42 -13.98
N LYS A 8 -14.60 1.58 -14.96
CA LYS A 8 -14.45 0.11 -14.83
C LYS A 8 -12.99 -0.32 -14.90
N PHE A 9 -12.61 -1.36 -14.15
CA PHE A 9 -11.28 -1.95 -14.32
C PHE A 9 -11.14 -2.59 -15.70
N ASN A 10 -9.94 -2.51 -16.26
CA ASN A 10 -9.52 -3.38 -17.35
C ASN A 10 -8.93 -4.70 -16.81
N THR A 11 -8.59 -5.64 -17.70
CA THR A 11 -8.00 -6.93 -17.32
C THR A 11 -6.63 -6.82 -16.66
N LYS A 12 -5.82 -5.84 -17.05
CA LYS A 12 -4.50 -5.56 -16.46
C LYS A 12 -4.64 -5.04 -15.02
N ASP A 13 -5.62 -4.18 -14.75
CA ASP A 13 -5.92 -3.62 -13.44
C ASP A 13 -6.31 -4.73 -12.47
N LYS A 14 -7.21 -5.63 -12.88
CA LYS A 14 -7.60 -6.81 -12.08
C LYS A 14 -6.42 -7.70 -11.74
N ARG A 15 -5.57 -8.01 -12.74
CA ARG A 15 -4.36 -8.83 -12.54
C ARG A 15 -3.39 -8.16 -11.58
N LYS A 16 -3.19 -6.85 -11.72
CA LYS A 16 -2.29 -6.07 -10.86
C LYS A 16 -2.79 -6.05 -9.42
N LEU A 17 -4.09 -5.82 -9.22
CA LEU A 17 -4.72 -5.84 -7.91
C LEU A 17 -4.54 -7.21 -7.23
N LYS A 18 -4.86 -8.30 -7.94
CA LYS A 18 -4.65 -9.67 -7.45
C LYS A 18 -3.21 -9.92 -7.06
N ASN A 19 -2.24 -9.55 -7.90
CA ASN A 19 -0.83 -9.77 -7.61
C ASN A 19 -0.33 -8.95 -6.41
N LYS A 20 -0.77 -7.69 -6.26
CA LYS A 20 -0.40 -6.86 -5.09
C LYS A 20 -0.89 -7.48 -3.78
N ILE A 21 -2.10 -8.03 -3.77
CA ILE A 21 -2.70 -8.56 -2.55
C ILE A 21 -2.25 -10.00 -2.27
N LEU A 22 -2.04 -10.82 -3.31
CA LEU A 22 -1.39 -12.13 -3.16
C LEU A 22 0.01 -11.98 -2.59
N GLY A 23 0.80 -11.02 -3.09
CA GLY A 23 2.14 -10.73 -2.55
C GLY A 23 2.10 -10.39 -1.06
N LYS A 24 1.20 -9.48 -0.65
CA LYS A 24 1.01 -9.15 0.77
C LYS A 24 0.48 -10.32 1.59
N GLY A 25 -0.49 -11.06 1.07
CA GLY A 25 -1.08 -12.22 1.74
C GLY A 25 -0.07 -13.33 1.99
N ILE A 26 0.80 -13.64 1.02
CA ILE A 26 1.88 -14.62 1.18
C ILE A 26 2.86 -14.17 2.26
N PHE A 27 3.30 -12.91 2.23
CA PHE A 27 4.20 -12.37 3.24
C PHE A 27 3.60 -12.45 4.65
N THR A 28 2.34 -12.01 4.80
CA THR A 28 1.68 -12.07 6.12
C THR A 28 1.44 -13.51 6.57
N PHE A 29 1.10 -14.43 5.67
CA PHE A 29 0.95 -15.85 6.01
C PHE A 29 2.27 -16.46 6.51
N LEU A 30 3.39 -16.19 5.83
CA LEU A 30 4.72 -16.63 6.27
C LEU A 30 5.08 -16.04 7.64
N PHE A 31 4.78 -14.75 7.86
CA PHE A 31 4.98 -14.11 9.15
C PHE A 31 4.16 -14.76 10.27
N LEU A 32 2.90 -15.13 10.00
CA LEU A 32 2.06 -15.85 10.96
C LEU A 32 2.62 -17.23 11.28
N LEU A 33 3.11 -17.96 10.27
CA LEU A 33 3.69 -19.30 10.44
C LEU A 33 4.97 -19.24 11.29
N LEU A 34 5.86 -18.29 10.99
CA LEU A 34 7.07 -18.03 11.78
C LEU A 34 6.72 -17.64 13.21
N SER A 35 5.73 -16.77 13.40
CA SER A 35 5.28 -16.36 14.73
C SER A 35 4.72 -17.54 15.53
N ALA A 36 3.88 -18.38 14.92
CA ALA A 36 3.35 -19.58 15.55
C ALA A 36 4.45 -20.57 15.97
N PHE A 37 5.48 -20.73 15.12
CA PHE A 37 6.65 -21.56 15.43
C PHE A 37 7.46 -20.98 16.59
N SER A 38 7.74 -19.67 16.58
CA SER A 38 8.43 -18.99 17.68
C SER A 38 7.67 -19.11 19.00
N ILE A 39 6.34 -18.97 18.97
CA ILE A 39 5.47 -19.18 20.14
C ILE A 39 5.62 -20.60 20.67
N TYR A 40 5.52 -21.61 19.80
CA TYR A 40 5.66 -23.02 20.18
C TYR A 40 6.99 -23.33 20.87
N TYR A 41 8.11 -22.84 20.33
CA TYR A 41 9.42 -23.04 20.95
C TYR A 41 9.59 -22.25 22.25
N PHE A 42 9.02 -21.06 22.34
CA PHE A 42 9.01 -20.28 23.58
C PHE A 42 8.29 -21.03 24.71
N PHE A 43 7.14 -21.64 24.42
CA PHE A 43 6.41 -22.50 25.36
C PHE A 43 7.21 -23.71 25.83
N LYS A 44 8.03 -24.31 24.96
CA LYS A 44 8.89 -25.44 25.32
C LYS A 44 10.00 -25.05 26.30
N ILE A 45 10.45 -23.79 26.27
CA ILE A 45 11.60 -23.30 27.04
C ILE A 45 11.17 -22.59 28.34
N SER A 46 10.02 -21.93 28.36
CA SER A 46 9.57 -21.14 29.52
C SER A 46 8.04 -21.13 29.63
N ALA A 47 7.49 -22.07 30.38
CA ALA A 47 6.05 -22.24 30.56
C ALA A 47 5.38 -21.16 31.44
N ASP A 48 6.15 -20.37 32.19
CA ASP A 48 5.62 -19.48 33.24
C ASP A 48 5.28 -18.05 32.78
N ASN A 49 5.56 -17.69 31.52
CA ASN A 49 5.44 -16.32 31.01
C ASN A 49 4.09 -16.04 30.29
N TYR A 50 2.98 -16.18 31.01
CA TYR A 50 1.61 -15.99 30.48
C TYR A 50 1.30 -14.58 29.94
N LEU A 51 1.94 -13.53 30.48
CA LEU A 51 1.73 -12.16 30.01
C LEU A 51 2.27 -11.95 28.59
N ILE A 52 3.44 -12.51 28.29
CA ILE A 52 4.04 -12.44 26.95
C ILE A 52 3.15 -13.17 25.95
N LEU A 53 2.62 -14.34 26.34
CA LEU A 53 1.68 -15.09 25.52
C LEU A 53 0.44 -14.26 25.18
N PHE A 54 -0.18 -13.64 26.18
CA PHE A 54 -1.37 -12.81 25.97
C PHE A 54 -1.12 -11.69 24.95
N ILE A 55 0.02 -10.99 25.08
CA ILE A 55 0.42 -9.93 24.13
C ILE A 55 0.60 -10.48 22.72
N VAL A 56 1.32 -11.60 22.57
CA VAL A 56 1.56 -12.20 21.25
C VAL A 56 0.26 -12.70 20.62
N SER A 57 -0.66 -13.28 21.40
CA SER A 57 -1.99 -13.67 20.93
C SER A 57 -2.82 -12.48 20.44
N LEU A 58 -2.74 -11.32 21.10
CA LEU A 58 -3.42 -10.10 20.63
C LEU A 58 -2.84 -9.59 19.30
N ILE A 59 -1.51 -9.61 19.15
CA ILE A 59 -0.85 -9.25 17.89
C ILE A 59 -1.27 -10.22 16.77
N PHE A 60 -1.32 -11.52 17.06
CA PHE A 60 -1.77 -12.53 16.13
C PHE A 60 -3.23 -12.30 15.69
N LEU A 61 -4.13 -12.01 16.63
CA LEU A 61 -5.52 -11.70 16.31
C LEU A 61 -5.66 -10.42 15.48
N GLY A 62 -4.91 -9.37 15.82
CA GLY A 62 -4.88 -8.12 15.06
C GLY A 62 -4.39 -8.30 13.63
N THR A 63 -3.34 -9.09 13.43
CA THR A 63 -2.82 -9.41 12.09
C THR A 63 -3.79 -10.29 11.29
N LEU A 64 -4.42 -11.29 11.92
CA LEU A 64 -5.42 -12.13 11.27
C LEU A 64 -6.64 -11.32 10.81
N THR A 65 -7.18 -10.46 11.67
CA THR A 65 -8.31 -9.59 11.33
C THR A 65 -7.96 -8.62 10.20
N HIS A 66 -6.74 -8.07 10.19
CA HIS A 66 -6.25 -7.24 9.10
C HIS A 66 -6.21 -7.99 7.75
N ILE A 67 -5.73 -9.23 7.73
CA ILE A 67 -5.71 -10.07 6.51
C ILE A 67 -7.13 -10.29 5.99
N ILE A 68 -8.05 -10.68 6.88
CA ILE A 68 -9.46 -10.90 6.52
C ILE A 68 -10.05 -9.62 5.90
N TYR A 69 -9.77 -8.46 6.50
CA TYR A 69 -10.19 -7.17 5.95
C TYR A 69 -9.63 -6.90 4.54
N LEU A 70 -8.34 -7.19 4.29
CA LEU A 70 -7.73 -7.05 2.95
C LEU A 70 -8.41 -7.95 1.91
N PHE A 71 -8.75 -9.20 2.28
CA PHE A 71 -9.47 -10.10 1.37
C PHE A 71 -10.91 -9.67 1.10
N ILE A 72 -11.63 -9.18 2.13
CA ILE A 72 -12.99 -8.66 1.95
C ILE A 72 -13.00 -7.45 1.01
N THR A 73 -12.08 -6.50 1.23
CA THR A 73 -11.98 -5.31 0.38
C THR A 73 -11.56 -5.66 -1.04
N LEU A 74 -10.64 -6.61 -1.22
CA LEU A 74 -10.27 -7.15 -2.53
C LEU A 74 -11.48 -7.74 -3.26
N LYS A 75 -12.24 -8.59 -2.57
CA LYS A 75 -13.41 -9.24 -3.15
C LYS A 75 -14.42 -8.18 -3.60
N LYS A 76 -14.72 -7.20 -2.73
CA LYS A 76 -15.58 -6.07 -3.07
C LYS A 76 -15.07 -5.28 -4.27
N ASP A 77 -13.77 -5.02 -4.36
CA ASP A 77 -13.18 -4.34 -5.52
C ASP A 77 -13.35 -5.17 -6.79
N LEU A 78 -13.03 -6.46 -6.77
CA LEU A 78 -13.13 -7.33 -7.95
C LEU A 78 -14.57 -7.53 -8.43
N ASP A 79 -15.51 -7.67 -7.50
CA ASP A 79 -16.94 -7.89 -7.77
C ASP A 79 -17.57 -6.62 -8.37
N ASN A 80 -17.32 -5.46 -7.75
CA ASN A 80 -17.86 -4.19 -8.24
C ASN A 80 -17.15 -3.67 -9.49
N ASN A 81 -15.92 -4.15 -9.74
CA ASN A 81 -15.16 -3.85 -10.94
C ASN A 81 -14.94 -2.34 -11.18
N THR A 82 -14.82 -1.55 -10.11
CA THR A 82 -14.78 -0.08 -10.17
C THR A 82 -13.45 0.47 -9.64
N LYS A 83 -12.83 1.38 -10.39
CA LYS A 83 -11.74 2.26 -9.95
C LYS A 83 -12.20 3.71 -9.88
N ILE A 84 -11.50 4.48 -9.07
CA ILE A 84 -11.60 5.93 -9.05
C ILE A 84 -10.37 6.49 -9.75
N VAL A 85 -10.59 7.38 -10.70
CA VAL A 85 -9.57 8.22 -11.30
C VAL A 85 -9.72 9.60 -10.69
N SER A 86 -8.66 10.11 -10.09
CA SER A 86 -8.66 11.44 -9.49
C SER A 86 -7.46 12.25 -9.91
N THR A 87 -7.71 13.53 -10.15
CA THR A 87 -6.69 14.49 -10.55
C THR A 87 -6.28 15.35 -9.35
N VAL A 88 -5.00 15.29 -8.98
CA VAL A 88 -4.42 15.98 -7.81
C VAL A 88 -3.16 16.74 -8.20
N LYS A 89 -2.86 17.87 -7.56
CA LYS A 89 -1.64 18.65 -7.83
C LYS A 89 -0.51 18.30 -6.86
N ILE A 90 0.73 18.40 -7.30
CA ILE A 90 1.90 18.33 -6.42
C ILE A 90 2.01 19.65 -5.64
N ILE A 91 1.94 19.58 -4.31
CA ILE A 91 2.12 20.74 -3.42
C ILE A 91 3.60 21.01 -3.19
N SER A 92 4.36 19.97 -2.89
CA SER A 92 5.77 20.10 -2.52
C SER A 92 6.54 18.83 -2.85
N MET A 93 7.85 18.97 -2.98
CA MET A 93 8.77 17.89 -3.27
C MET A 93 9.86 17.87 -2.20
N LYS A 94 10.22 16.70 -1.68
CA LYS A 94 11.21 16.54 -0.61
C LYS A 94 12.19 15.44 -0.97
N GLU A 95 13.47 15.78 -0.97
CA GLU A 95 14.57 14.82 -0.97
C GLU A 95 14.98 14.58 0.49
N LYS A 96 15.01 13.31 0.92
CA LYS A 96 15.59 12.90 2.19
C LYS A 96 16.84 12.09 1.91
N ARG A 97 17.98 12.51 2.44
CA ARG A 97 19.22 11.71 2.43
C ARG A 97 19.40 11.06 3.80
N ASN A 98 19.45 9.73 3.82
CA ASN A 98 19.85 8.96 5.00
C ASN A 98 20.95 7.99 4.59
N ASP A 99 22.10 8.05 5.25
CA ASP A 99 23.20 7.08 5.13
C ASP A 99 23.55 6.67 3.68
N GLY A 100 23.69 7.66 2.80
CA GLY A 100 24.04 7.45 1.38
C GLY A 100 22.89 7.04 0.46
N ILE A 101 21.69 6.78 1.00
CA ILE A 101 20.47 6.50 0.23
C ILE A 101 19.61 7.75 0.19
N SER A 102 19.30 8.20 -1.04
CA SER A 102 18.42 9.35 -1.27
C SER A 102 17.01 8.86 -1.59
N ASP A 103 16.05 9.31 -0.81
CA ASP A 103 14.63 9.06 -0.95
C ASP A 103 13.92 10.31 -1.45
N TYR A 104 13.19 10.17 -2.55
CA TYR A 104 12.54 11.27 -3.25
C TYR A 104 11.04 11.16 -3.05
N HIS A 105 10.44 12.19 -2.45
CA HIS A 105 9.03 12.20 -2.07
C HIS A 105 8.30 13.38 -2.71
N ILE A 106 7.08 13.12 -3.17
CA ILE A 106 6.14 14.14 -3.62
C ILE A 106 4.96 14.22 -2.65
N LEU A 107 4.55 15.44 -2.36
CA LEU A 107 3.38 15.73 -1.55
C LEU A 107 2.21 16.11 -2.47
N LEU A 108 1.10 15.40 -2.41
CA LEU A 108 -0.08 15.63 -3.24
C LEU A 108 -1.12 16.46 -2.50
N SER A 109 -1.80 17.34 -3.24
CA SER A 109 -2.94 18.10 -2.74
C SER A 109 -4.20 17.24 -2.66
N GLY A 110 -4.89 17.37 -1.53
CA GLY A 110 -6.14 16.66 -1.29
C GLY A 110 -5.99 15.52 -0.28
N ASN A 111 -6.49 14.34 -0.66
CA ASN A 111 -6.87 13.29 0.27
C ASN A 111 -5.67 12.82 1.14
N TYR A 112 -5.84 12.83 2.47
CA TYR A 112 -4.80 12.51 3.45
C TYR A 112 -4.15 11.14 3.24
N GLU A 113 -4.89 10.18 2.68
CA GLU A 113 -4.46 8.79 2.51
C GLU A 113 -3.33 8.60 1.48
N TYR A 114 -3.14 9.55 0.57
CA TYR A 114 -2.08 9.49 -0.46
C TYR A 114 -1.27 10.77 -0.54
N ASN A 115 -1.24 11.53 0.55
CA ASN A 115 -0.62 12.85 0.56
C ASN A 115 0.89 12.80 0.33
N ASN A 116 1.57 11.68 0.62
CA ASN A 116 3.02 11.52 0.47
C ASN A 116 3.32 10.26 -0.33
N TYR A 117 4.03 10.41 -1.44
CA TYR A 117 4.39 9.30 -2.32
C TYR A 117 5.87 9.36 -2.67
N LYS A 118 6.59 8.24 -2.55
CA LYS A 118 7.98 8.17 -3.00
C LYS A 118 8.02 7.97 -4.52
N VAL A 119 8.93 8.62 -5.22
CA VAL A 119 9.15 8.43 -6.64
C VAL A 119 10.58 7.98 -6.88
N PHE A 120 10.88 7.44 -8.05
CA PHE A 120 12.26 7.21 -8.44
C PHE A 120 12.93 8.55 -8.72
N LYS A 121 14.24 8.64 -8.49
CA LYS A 121 15.04 9.83 -8.81
C LYS A 121 14.79 10.33 -10.23
N LYS A 122 14.81 9.42 -11.21
CA LYS A 122 14.57 9.74 -12.63
C LYS A 122 13.23 10.44 -12.89
N ASP A 123 12.22 10.14 -12.09
CA ASP A 123 10.86 10.69 -12.23
C ASP A 123 10.75 11.98 -11.41
N PHE A 124 11.39 12.04 -10.24
CA PHE A 124 11.52 13.25 -9.42
C PHE A 124 12.19 14.39 -10.18
N ASP A 125 13.26 14.11 -10.92
CA ASP A 125 14.01 15.11 -11.69
C ASP A 125 13.21 15.65 -12.90
N ARG A 126 12.08 15.02 -13.26
CA ARG A 126 11.25 15.36 -14.43
C ARG A 126 9.93 16.03 -14.09
N ILE A 127 9.56 16.06 -12.82
CA ILE A 127 8.30 16.63 -12.34
C ILE A 127 8.58 17.86 -11.49
N ASN A 128 7.61 18.77 -11.45
CA ASN A 128 7.72 20.02 -10.71
C ASN A 128 6.58 20.18 -9.72
N SER A 129 6.82 20.98 -8.68
CA SER A 129 5.72 21.42 -7.81
C SER A 129 4.72 22.23 -8.64
N GLY A 130 3.43 21.99 -8.44
CA GLY A 130 2.34 22.54 -9.26
C GLY A 130 1.88 21.61 -10.39
N ASP A 131 2.66 20.60 -10.77
CA ASP A 131 2.26 19.62 -11.78
C ASP A 131 1.02 18.84 -11.36
N THR A 132 0.29 18.37 -12.36
CA THR A 132 -0.96 17.62 -12.17
C THR A 132 -0.71 16.12 -12.32
N ILE A 133 -1.18 15.38 -11.34
CA ILE A 133 -1.09 13.93 -11.24
C ILE A 133 -2.47 13.30 -11.38
N GLU A 134 -2.54 12.31 -12.26
CA GLU A 134 -3.67 11.41 -12.39
C GLU A 134 -3.40 10.16 -11.54
N LEU A 135 -4.22 9.97 -10.50
CA LEU A 135 -4.15 8.84 -9.58
C LEU A 135 -5.31 7.89 -9.88
N GLU A 136 -5.00 6.65 -10.25
CA GLU A 136 -5.98 5.58 -10.43
C GLU A 136 -5.90 4.62 -9.23
N TYR A 137 -7.01 4.40 -8.51
CA TYR A 137 -7.05 3.50 -7.36
C TYR A 137 -8.37 2.74 -7.25
N SER A 138 -8.37 1.60 -6.55
CA SER A 138 -9.60 0.82 -6.33
C SER A 138 -10.55 1.54 -5.35
N LYS A 139 -11.87 1.41 -5.58
CA LYS A 139 -12.89 2.16 -4.85
C LYS A 139 -12.95 1.81 -3.36
N TYR A 140 -12.87 0.52 -3.02
CA TYR A 140 -13.08 0.05 -1.65
C TYR A 140 -11.77 -0.17 -0.91
N GLY A 141 -10.86 -0.94 -1.52
CA GLY A 141 -9.57 -1.26 -0.92
C GLY A 141 -8.52 -0.16 -1.07
N LYS A 142 -8.81 0.90 -1.83
CA LYS A 142 -7.91 2.06 -1.98
C LYS A 142 -6.51 1.64 -2.47
N TRP A 143 -6.48 0.65 -3.35
CA TRP A 143 -5.25 0.14 -3.92
C TRP A 143 -4.83 1.00 -5.10
N ILE A 144 -3.68 1.67 -5.01
CA ILE A 144 -3.12 2.42 -6.13
C ILE A 144 -2.82 1.45 -7.29
N LEU A 145 -3.45 1.71 -8.42
CA LEU A 145 -3.29 0.96 -9.66
C LEU A 145 -2.35 1.65 -10.64
N LYS A 146 -2.35 2.99 -10.67
CA LYS A 146 -1.50 3.77 -11.56
C LYS A 146 -1.35 5.20 -11.05
N ILE A 147 -0.19 5.79 -11.28
CA ILE A 147 0.06 7.21 -11.05
C ILE A 147 0.73 7.78 -12.30
N LYS A 148 0.14 8.81 -12.90
CA LYS A 148 0.74 9.52 -14.03
C LYS A 148 0.95 10.98 -13.70
N CYS A 149 2.06 11.54 -14.13
CA CYS A 149 2.30 12.98 -14.17
C CYS A 149 2.47 13.39 -15.63
N ASN A 150 1.65 14.32 -16.13
CA ASN A 150 1.68 14.78 -17.53
C ASN A 150 1.71 13.62 -18.57
N GLY A 151 0.93 12.57 -18.33
CA GLY A 151 0.85 11.37 -19.18
C GLY A 151 1.96 10.32 -18.98
N ILE A 152 3.01 10.63 -18.20
CA ILE A 152 4.12 9.71 -17.91
C ILE A 152 3.82 8.92 -16.63
N ASN A 153 3.99 7.60 -16.67
CA ASN A 153 3.81 6.76 -15.48
C ASN A 153 4.99 6.96 -14.50
N ILE A 154 4.67 7.45 -13.30
CA ILE A 154 5.64 7.71 -12.22
C ILE A 154 5.44 6.77 -11.02
N GLU A 155 4.63 5.73 -11.17
CA GLU A 155 4.37 4.78 -10.10
C GLU A 155 5.67 4.06 -9.69
N ASN A 156 6.02 4.23 -8.42
CA ASN A 156 7.07 3.47 -7.79
C ASN A 156 6.47 2.20 -7.17
N ASN A 157 6.77 1.05 -7.77
CA ASN A 157 6.37 -0.26 -7.24
C ASN A 157 7.03 -0.59 -5.89
N ALA A 158 8.08 0.15 -5.47
CA ALA A 158 8.78 -0.06 -4.20
C ALA A 158 8.09 0.54 -2.97
N ASN A 159 6.98 1.29 -3.14
CA ASN A 159 6.30 2.01 -2.05
C ASN A 159 5.33 1.20 -1.21
N PHE A 160 5.31 -0.10 -1.40
CA PHE A 160 4.58 -1.01 -0.55
C PHE A 160 5.59 -1.93 0.14
N LYS A 161 6.56 -1.33 0.83
CA LYS A 161 7.29 -2.00 1.92
C LYS A 161 6.44 -1.95 3.17
#